data_AF-A0A2I0VCB8-F1
#
_entry.id   AF-A0A2I0VCB8-F1
#
_cell.length_a   1.000
_cell.length_b   1.000
_cell.length_c   1.000
_cell.angle_alpha   90.00
_cell.angle_beta   90.00
_cell.angle_gamma   90.00
#
_symmetry.space_group_name_H-M   'P 1'
#
loop_
_entity.id
_entity.type
_entity.pdbx_description
1 polymer ?
#
loop_
_entity_poly.entity_id
_entity_poly.type
_entity_poly.pdbx_seq_one_letter_code
_entity_poly.pdbx_strand_id
1 'polypeptide(L)'
;MMPLESWLTKFKSAAVVNLPDFLHRKAKVSILAFEIAGLMSKILHLWRSLSDASLVRLRNETIMLPGVRKLVSDDDAFLLALACAELTDGLRYAVASISALCRRCTDPALRQFGCLFKEFGDSGGDPHRWVMTWKEMDAKAKKMDGYVASAAALYKEMDELAEAERGLGKVLGAEV
;
A
#
# COMPACT_ATOMS: atom_id res chain seq x y z
N MET A 1 -47.46 -4.43 25.17
CA MET A 1 -46.14 -4.87 25.66
C MET A 1 -45.65 -5.95 24.70
N MET A 2 -44.75 -5.62 23.76
CA MET A 2 -44.24 -6.62 22.81
C MET A 2 -43.28 -7.57 23.54
N PRO A 3 -43.29 -8.88 23.26
CA PRO A 3 -42.38 -9.82 23.90
C PRO A 3 -40.95 -9.57 23.40
N LEU A 4 -40.06 -9.20 24.32
CA LEU A 4 -38.65 -8.87 24.09
C LEU A 4 -37.91 -9.99 23.33
N GLU A 5 -38.30 -11.24 23.57
CA GLU A 5 -37.80 -12.45 22.91
C GLU A 5 -37.95 -12.45 21.39
N SER A 6 -39.03 -11.87 20.86
CA SER A 6 -39.29 -11.88 19.41
C SER A 6 -38.35 -10.96 18.63
N TRP A 7 -37.88 -9.88 19.26
CA TRP A 7 -36.96 -8.94 18.62
C TRP A 7 -35.53 -9.48 18.64
N LEU A 8 -35.10 -10.05 19.76
CA LEU A 8 -33.78 -10.66 19.95
C LEU A 8 -33.55 -11.87 19.03
N THR A 9 -34.55 -12.74 18.89
CA THR A 9 -34.50 -13.90 17.98
C THR A 9 -34.48 -13.50 16.51
N LYS A 10 -35.25 -12.49 16.12
CA LYS A 10 -35.21 -11.91 14.76
C LYS A 10 -33.88 -11.23 14.45
N PHE A 11 -33.30 -10.52 15.43
CA PHE A 11 -31.98 -9.90 15.30
C PHE A 11 -30.88 -10.95 15.13
N LYS A 12 -30.88 -12.00 15.97
CA LYS A 12 -29.96 -13.15 15.86
C LYS A 12 -30.08 -13.85 14.51
N SER A 13 -31.30 -14.12 14.05
CA SER A 13 -31.54 -14.78 12.75
C SER A 13 -31.09 -13.93 11.56
N ALA A 14 -31.39 -12.63 11.56
CA ALA A 14 -30.99 -11.71 10.50
C ALA A 14 -29.46 -11.48 10.45
N ALA A 15 -28.81 -11.45 11.61
CA ALA A 15 -27.36 -11.35 11.71
C ALA A 15 -26.69 -12.62 11.21
N VAL A 16 -27.08 -13.81 11.70
CA VAL A 16 -26.42 -15.08 11.36
C VAL A 16 -26.51 -15.42 9.86
N VAL A 17 -27.62 -15.11 9.19
CA VAL A 17 -27.82 -15.49 7.77
C VAL A 17 -26.97 -14.63 6.81
N ASN A 18 -26.64 -13.39 7.16
CA ASN A 18 -25.86 -12.49 6.30
C ASN A 18 -24.41 -12.26 6.78
N LEU A 19 -24.09 -12.65 8.01
CA LEU A 19 -22.78 -12.41 8.62
C LEU A 19 -21.62 -13.11 7.87
N PRO A 20 -21.72 -14.38 7.41
CA PRO A 20 -20.61 -15.04 6.74
C PRO A 20 -20.23 -14.37 5.41
N ASP A 21 -21.21 -14.04 4.58
CA ASP A 21 -21.01 -13.38 3.28
C ASP A 21 -20.50 -11.93 3.46
N PHE A 22 -21.02 -11.24 4.46
CA PHE A 22 -20.56 -9.90 4.83
C PHE A 22 -19.14 -9.90 5.36
N LEU A 23 -18.78 -10.87 6.22
CA LEU A 23 -17.43 -11.05 6.75
C LEU A 23 -16.45 -11.46 5.65
N HIS A 24 -16.84 -12.34 4.72
CA HIS A 24 -16.00 -12.73 3.59
C HIS A 24 -15.73 -11.57 2.64
N ARG A 25 -16.77 -10.77 2.33
CA ARG A 25 -16.63 -9.55 1.53
C ARG A 25 -15.74 -8.52 2.24
N LYS A 26 -15.93 -8.32 3.54
CA LYS A 26 -15.08 -7.43 4.36
C LYS A 26 -13.62 -7.88 4.34
N ALA A 27 -13.36 -9.17 4.58
CA ALA A 27 -12.01 -9.73 4.58
C ALA A 27 -11.31 -9.53 3.22
N LYS A 28 -12.03 -9.73 2.12
CA LYS A 28 -11.47 -9.50 0.76
C LYS A 28 -11.13 -8.02 0.52
N VAL A 29 -11.97 -7.11 0.99
CA VAL A 29 -11.74 -5.66 0.85
C VAL A 29 -10.59 -5.19 1.73
N SER A 30 -10.50 -5.67 2.98
CA SER A 30 -9.43 -5.30 3.89
C SER A 30 -8.06 -5.82 3.42
N ILE A 31 -7.99 -7.07 2.95
CA ILE A 31 -6.76 -7.64 2.38
C ILE A 31 -6.24 -6.77 1.24
N LEU A 32 -7.11 -6.37 0.31
CA LEU A 32 -6.73 -5.51 -0.81
C LEU A 32 -6.33 -4.10 -0.35
N ALA A 33 -7.03 -3.53 0.64
CA ALA A 33 -6.68 -2.22 1.19
C ALA A 33 -5.28 -2.24 1.82
N PHE A 34 -4.94 -3.29 2.57
CA PHE A 34 -3.63 -3.45 3.17
C PHE A 34 -2.53 -3.72 2.14
N GLU A 35 -2.81 -4.52 1.11
CA GLU A 35 -1.88 -4.76 0.00
C GLU A 35 -1.55 -3.45 -0.73
N ILE A 36 -2.58 -2.64 -1.05
CA ILE A 36 -2.41 -1.34 -1.69
C ILE A 36 -1.67 -0.37 -0.77
N ALA A 37 -1.99 -0.33 0.52
CA ALA A 37 -1.28 0.50 1.49
C ALA A 37 0.21 0.11 1.60
N GLY A 38 0.53 -1.18 1.54
CA GLY A 38 1.91 -1.67 1.48
C GLY A 38 2.64 -1.18 0.22
N LEU A 39 1.99 -1.20 -0.94
CA LEU A 39 2.55 -0.64 -2.17
C LEU A 39 2.73 0.87 -2.09
N MET A 40 1.75 1.61 -1.57
CA MET A 40 1.85 3.05 -1.34
C MET A 40 3.04 3.39 -0.43
N SER A 41 3.24 2.63 0.64
CA SER A 41 4.37 2.81 1.57
C SER A 41 5.72 2.64 0.85
N LYS A 42 5.85 1.64 -0.04
CA LYS A 42 7.06 1.45 -0.87
C LYS A 42 7.31 2.64 -1.81
N ILE A 43 6.26 3.13 -2.48
CA ILE A 43 6.36 4.31 -3.37
C ILE A 43 6.76 5.54 -2.57
N LEU A 44 6.18 5.75 -1.39
CA LEU A 44 6.52 6.84 -0.48
C LEU A 44 7.98 6.79 -0.03
N HIS A 45 8.50 5.59 0.26
CA HIS A 45 9.90 5.41 0.60
C HIS A 45 10.81 5.83 -0.56
N LEU A 46 10.52 5.36 -1.79
CA LEU A 46 11.26 5.75 -2.99
C LEU A 46 11.20 7.26 -3.25
N TRP A 47 10.03 7.86 -3.10
CA TRP A 47 9.85 9.31 -3.23
C TRP A 47 10.72 10.08 -2.22
N ARG A 48 10.67 9.68 -0.94
CA ARG A 48 11.43 10.35 0.12
C ARG A 48 12.95 10.17 -0.04
N SER A 49 13.41 9.05 -0.60
CA SER A 49 14.84 8.85 -0.87
C SER A 49 15.42 9.81 -1.92
N LEU A 50 14.57 10.44 -2.73
CA LEU A 50 14.97 11.45 -3.71
C LEU A 50 15.07 12.87 -3.11
N SER A 51 14.77 13.04 -1.82
CA SER A 51 14.89 14.35 -1.16
C SER A 51 16.35 14.78 -1.01
N ASP A 52 16.61 16.08 -1.06
CA ASP A 52 17.96 16.64 -0.86
C ASP A 52 18.63 16.11 0.40
N ALA A 53 17.89 16.04 1.51
CA ALA A 53 18.40 15.50 2.77
C ALA A 53 18.83 14.02 2.63
N SER A 54 18.05 13.21 1.91
CA SER A 54 18.38 11.80 1.68
C SER A 54 19.57 11.63 0.73
N LEU A 55 19.68 12.47 -0.30
CA LEU A 55 20.80 12.46 -1.24
C LEU A 55 22.10 12.92 -0.58
N VAL A 56 22.06 13.96 0.26
CA VAL A 56 23.20 14.40 1.06
C VAL A 56 23.66 13.29 1.99
N ARG A 57 22.72 12.60 2.64
CA ARG A 57 23.02 11.45 3.49
C ARG A 57 23.65 10.30 2.71
N LEU A 58 23.08 9.92 1.57
CA LEU A 58 23.63 8.89 0.69
C LEU A 58 25.08 9.22 0.30
N ARG A 59 25.34 10.45 -0.13
CA ARG A 59 26.67 10.89 -0.52
C ARG A 59 27.65 10.86 0.65
N ASN A 60 27.30 11.48 1.77
CA ASN A 60 28.25 11.72 2.86
C ASN A 60 28.41 10.54 3.81
N GLU A 61 27.37 9.72 3.99
CA GLU A 61 27.36 8.64 4.97
C GLU A 61 27.43 7.25 4.35
N THR A 62 27.14 7.08 3.05
CA THR A 62 27.21 5.78 2.37
C THR A 62 28.34 5.74 1.35
N ILE A 63 28.33 6.65 0.37
CA ILE A 63 29.33 6.69 -0.73
C ILE A 63 30.73 6.98 -0.19
N MET A 64 30.85 7.84 0.82
CA MET A 64 32.15 8.17 1.44
C MET A 64 32.69 7.11 2.38
N LEU A 65 31.95 6.02 2.68
CA LEU A 65 32.46 4.98 3.55
C LEU A 65 33.66 4.28 2.89
N PRO A 66 34.79 4.11 3.60
CA PRO A 66 35.96 3.44 3.05
C PRO A 66 35.66 2.02 2.55
N GLY A 67 34.72 1.32 3.19
CA GLY A 67 34.28 -0.01 2.76
C GLY A 67 33.60 0.02 1.39
N VAL A 68 32.69 0.97 1.16
CA VAL A 68 32.01 1.11 -0.13
C VAL A 68 33.00 1.50 -1.22
N ARG A 69 33.88 2.48 -0.96
CA ARG A 69 34.88 2.93 -1.94
C ARG A 69 35.88 1.84 -2.33
N LYS A 70 36.31 1.02 -1.36
CA LYS A 70 37.29 -0.05 -1.59
C LYS A 70 36.70 -1.32 -2.20
N LEU A 71 35.46 -1.67 -1.84
CA LEU A 71 34.85 -2.94 -2.26
C LEU A 71 33.98 -2.82 -3.51
N VAL A 72 33.39 -1.65 -3.76
CA VAL A 72 32.45 -1.43 -4.86
C VAL A 72 33.09 -0.61 -5.97
N SER A 73 33.45 0.65 -5.70
CA SER A 73 34.12 1.54 -6.65
C SER A 73 34.59 2.83 -5.97
N ASP A 74 35.70 3.41 -6.42
CA ASP A 74 36.18 4.72 -5.95
C ASP A 74 35.62 5.89 -6.81
N ASP A 75 34.85 5.59 -7.86
CA ASP A 75 34.20 6.59 -8.71
C ASP A 75 32.82 6.98 -8.15
N ASP A 76 32.70 8.23 -7.71
CA ASP A 76 31.45 8.82 -7.23
C ASP A 76 30.32 8.72 -8.27
N ALA A 77 30.62 8.90 -9.57
CA ALA A 77 29.62 8.83 -10.62
C ALA A 77 29.08 7.41 -10.78
N PHE A 78 29.95 6.41 -10.71
CA PHE A 78 29.55 4.99 -10.71
C PHE A 78 28.67 4.65 -9.50
N LEU A 79 29.06 5.08 -8.29
CA LEU A 79 28.29 4.80 -7.07
C LEU A 79 26.91 5.47 -7.09
N LEU A 80 26.81 6.69 -7.62
CA LEU A 80 25.53 7.36 -7.84
C LEU A 80 24.68 6.64 -8.89
N ALA A 81 25.27 6.22 -10.01
CA ALA A 81 24.57 5.46 -11.03
C ALA A 81 24.05 4.12 -10.48
N LEU A 82 24.83 3.45 -9.63
CA LEU A 82 24.42 2.22 -8.95
C LEU A 82 23.22 2.46 -8.01
N ALA A 83 23.25 3.52 -7.20
CA ALA A 83 22.12 3.89 -6.35
C ALA A 83 20.85 4.22 -7.16
N CYS A 84 21.00 4.94 -8.28
CA CYS A 84 19.91 5.20 -9.20
C CYS A 84 19.34 3.91 -9.81
N ALA A 85 20.19 2.95 -10.17
CA ALA A 85 19.76 1.65 -10.68
C ALA A 85 18.94 0.88 -9.63
N GLU A 86 19.39 0.86 -8.37
CA GLU A 86 18.67 0.22 -7.27
C GLU A 86 17.31 0.85 -7.00
N LEU A 87 17.22 2.19 -6.98
CA LEU A 87 15.94 2.90 -6.86
C LEU A 87 15.00 2.58 -8.03
N THR A 88 15.55 2.48 -9.24
CA THR A 88 14.78 2.15 -10.44
C THR A 88 14.27 0.71 -10.39
N ASP A 89 15.05 -0.24 -9.87
CA ASP A 89 14.61 -1.61 -9.63
C ASP A 89 13.48 -1.69 -8.59
N GLY A 90 13.60 -0.91 -7.50
CA GLY A 90 12.52 -0.77 -6.52
C GLY A 90 11.23 -0.25 -7.15
N LEU A 91 11.33 0.74 -8.04
CA LEU A 91 10.18 1.27 -8.77
C LEU A 91 9.59 0.23 -9.73
N ARG A 92 10.43 -0.50 -10.49
CA ARG A 92 9.99 -1.58 -11.38
C ARG A 92 9.16 -2.64 -10.63
N TYR A 93 9.61 -3.06 -9.45
CA TYR A 93 8.88 -4.02 -8.63
C TYR A 93 7.50 -3.48 -8.19
N ALA A 94 7.45 -2.21 -7.76
CA ALA A 94 6.20 -1.56 -7.36
C ALA A 94 5.22 -1.48 -8.55
N VAL A 95 5.69 -1.05 -9.72
CA VAL A 95 4.90 -0.94 -10.95
C VAL A 95 4.38 -2.30 -11.42
N ALA A 96 5.19 -3.37 -11.33
CA ALA A 96 4.75 -4.71 -11.67
C ALA A 96 3.59 -5.18 -10.78
N SER A 97 3.68 -4.89 -9.48
CA SER A 97 2.63 -5.20 -8.50
C SER A 97 1.35 -4.41 -8.78
N ILE A 98 1.47 -3.10 -9.03
CA ILE A 98 0.34 -2.22 -9.40
C ILE A 98 -0.31 -2.72 -10.70
N SER A 99 0.49 -3.08 -11.71
CA SER A 99 0.00 -3.60 -12.98
C SER A 99 -0.82 -4.89 -12.79
N ALA A 100 -0.41 -5.76 -11.86
CA ALA A 100 -1.16 -6.96 -11.53
C ALA A 100 -2.52 -6.65 -10.87
N LEU A 101 -2.58 -5.63 -10.00
CA LEU A 101 -3.83 -5.15 -9.41
C LEU A 101 -4.73 -4.48 -10.44
N CYS A 102 -4.16 -3.62 -11.29
CA CYS A 102 -4.82 -2.90 -12.37
C CYS A 102 -5.57 -3.82 -13.34
N ARG A 103 -5.02 -5.01 -13.66
CA ARG A 103 -5.70 -6.03 -14.49
C ARG A 103 -7.03 -6.51 -13.90
N ARG A 104 -7.21 -6.39 -12.58
CA ARG A 104 -8.43 -6.80 -11.85
C ARG A 104 -9.44 -5.66 -11.72
N CYS A 105 -9.09 -4.43 -12.11
CA CYS A 105 -10.00 -3.29 -12.07
C CYS A 105 -11.16 -3.46 -13.08
N THR A 106 -12.28 -2.79 -12.83
CA THR A 106 -13.41 -2.76 -13.78
C THR A 106 -13.17 -1.77 -14.92
N ASP A 107 -12.46 -0.68 -14.63
CA ASP A 107 -12.12 0.37 -15.59
C ASP A 107 -11.10 -0.13 -16.64
N PRO A 108 -11.45 -0.14 -17.94
CA PRO A 108 -10.53 -0.51 -19.01
C PRO A 108 -9.25 0.33 -19.07
N ALA A 109 -9.31 1.62 -18.72
CA ALA A 109 -8.14 2.49 -18.73
C ALA A 109 -7.12 2.04 -17.67
N LEU A 110 -7.59 1.64 -16.48
CA LEU A 110 -6.73 1.12 -15.44
C LEU A 110 -6.09 -0.21 -15.83
N ARG A 111 -6.81 -1.10 -16.53
CA ARG A 111 -6.27 -2.39 -16.98
C ARG A 111 -5.08 -2.24 -17.93
N GLN A 112 -5.02 -1.14 -18.68
CA GLN A 112 -3.94 -0.85 -19.63
C GLN A 112 -2.70 -0.24 -18.97
N PHE A 113 -2.76 0.14 -17.68
CA PHE A 113 -1.68 0.83 -16.96
C PHE A 113 -0.30 0.22 -17.22
N GLY A 114 -0.15 -1.10 -17.07
CA GLY A 114 1.16 -1.74 -17.22
C GLY A 114 1.74 -1.64 -18.64
N CYS A 115 0.90 -1.67 -19.67
CA CYS A 115 1.34 -1.49 -21.06
C CYS A 115 1.76 -0.03 -21.31
N LEU A 116 0.91 0.91 -20.88
CA LEU A 116 1.16 2.35 -21.05
C LEU A 116 2.40 2.79 -20.27
N PHE A 117 2.64 2.22 -19.09
CA PHE A 117 3.83 2.53 -18.30
C PHE A 117 5.11 1.98 -18.89
N LYS A 118 5.04 0.79 -19.48
CA LYS A 118 6.17 0.27 -20.24
C LYS A 118 6.49 1.16 -21.44
N GLU A 119 5.48 1.57 -22.20
CA GLU A 119 5.65 2.45 -23.35
C GLU A 119 6.22 3.83 -22.94
N PHE A 120 5.74 4.40 -21.84
CA PHE A 120 6.29 5.63 -21.26
C PHE A 120 7.78 5.49 -20.93
N GLY A 121 8.18 4.37 -20.29
CA GLY A 121 9.57 4.09 -19.95
C GLY A 121 10.48 3.83 -21.17
N ASP A 122 9.97 3.13 -22.19
CA ASP A 122 10.75 2.74 -23.37
C ASP A 122 10.88 3.89 -24.39
N SER A 123 9.83 4.70 -24.55
CA SER A 123 9.79 5.77 -25.57
C SER A 123 10.27 7.13 -25.06
N GLY A 124 10.24 7.36 -23.74
CA GLY A 124 10.47 8.67 -23.12
C GLY A 124 9.37 9.70 -23.44
N GLY A 125 8.33 9.32 -24.18
CA GLY A 125 7.18 10.17 -24.47
C GLY A 125 6.16 10.13 -23.35
N ASP A 126 5.50 11.27 -23.10
CA ASP A 126 4.45 11.41 -22.08
C ASP A 126 3.08 11.80 -22.67
N PRO A 127 2.48 10.95 -23.53
CA PRO A 127 1.19 11.25 -24.14
C PRO A 127 0.05 11.39 -23.10
N HIS A 128 0.23 10.78 -21.92
CA HIS A 128 -0.75 10.77 -20.84
C HIS A 128 -0.49 11.84 -19.76
N ARG A 129 0.54 12.68 -19.92
CA ARG A 129 0.88 13.77 -18.99
C ARG A 129 1.10 13.29 -17.54
N TRP A 130 1.81 12.19 -17.38
CA TRP A 130 2.17 11.60 -16.10
C TRP A 130 3.35 12.27 -15.43
N VAL A 131 4.19 12.99 -16.16
CA VAL A 131 5.28 13.77 -15.56
C VAL A 131 4.68 14.86 -14.69
N MET A 132 5.01 14.80 -13.40
CA MET A 132 4.53 15.75 -12.40
C MET A 132 5.67 16.65 -11.95
N THR A 133 5.35 17.88 -11.59
CA THR A 133 6.28 18.73 -10.84
C THR A 133 6.52 18.16 -9.45
N TRP A 134 7.64 18.53 -8.83
CA TRP A 134 7.96 18.14 -7.45
C TRP A 134 6.82 18.46 -6.47
N LYS A 135 6.20 19.65 -6.60
CA LYS A 135 5.09 20.09 -5.76
C LYS A 135 3.84 19.22 -5.91
N GLU A 136 3.51 18.85 -7.14
CA GLU A 136 2.36 17.97 -7.40
C GLU A 136 2.61 16.57 -6.86
N MET A 137 3.82 16.04 -7.05
CA MET A 137 4.19 14.73 -6.53
C MET A 137 4.23 14.71 -5.00
N ASP A 138 4.70 15.77 -4.35
CA ASP A 138 4.64 15.92 -2.89
C ASP A 138 3.20 15.94 -2.37
N ALA A 139 2.28 16.60 -3.09
CA ALA A 139 0.86 16.56 -2.75
C ALA A 139 0.26 15.16 -2.92
N LYS A 140 0.65 14.40 -3.95
CA LYS A 140 0.25 13.00 -4.12
C LYS A 140 0.85 12.11 -3.04
N ALA A 141 2.09 12.33 -2.64
CA ALA A 141 2.75 11.62 -1.54
C ALA A 141 2.01 11.84 -0.21
N LYS A 142 1.69 13.09 0.15
CA LYS A 142 0.88 13.39 1.35
C LYS A 142 -0.48 12.69 1.33
N LYS A 143 -1.10 12.59 0.15
CA LYS A 143 -2.36 11.86 -0.02
C LYS A 143 -2.17 10.35 0.19
N MET A 144 -1.11 9.76 -0.36
CA MET A 144 -0.76 8.36 -0.12
C MET A 144 -0.47 8.08 1.36
N ASP A 145 0.24 8.99 2.06
CA ASP A 145 0.46 8.88 3.50
C ASP A 145 -0.86 8.80 4.28
N GLY A 146 -1.84 9.65 3.92
CA GLY A 146 -3.17 9.61 4.51
C GLY A 146 -3.88 8.26 4.32
N TYR A 147 -3.76 7.66 3.13
CA TYR A 147 -4.30 6.31 2.88
C TYR A 147 -3.58 5.23 3.67
N VAL A 148 -2.25 5.29 3.76
CA VAL A 148 -1.46 4.35 4.57
C VAL A 148 -1.85 4.45 6.05
N ALA A 149 -2.00 5.67 6.58
CA ALA A 149 -2.44 5.89 7.95
C ALA A 149 -3.88 5.38 8.19
N SER A 150 -4.79 5.61 7.24
CA SER A 150 -6.17 5.10 7.31
C SER A 150 -6.21 3.57 7.29
N ALA A 151 -5.36 2.93 6.49
CA ALA A 151 -5.24 1.48 6.46
C ALA A 151 -4.65 0.92 7.77
N ALA A 152 -3.66 1.59 8.36
CA ALA A 152 -3.13 1.20 9.67
C ALA A 152 -4.18 1.33 10.79
N ALA A 153 -4.98 2.40 10.76
CA ALA A 153 -6.11 2.55 11.68
C ALA A 153 -7.14 1.43 11.46
N LEU A 154 -7.53 1.15 10.22
CA LEU A 154 -8.44 0.05 9.90
C LEU A 154 -7.93 -1.30 10.42
N TYR A 155 -6.64 -1.59 10.30
CA TYR A 155 -6.04 -2.82 10.84
C TYR A 155 -6.23 -2.92 12.35
N LYS A 156 -5.96 -1.83 13.08
CA LYS A 156 -6.14 -1.76 14.53
C LYS A 156 -7.60 -1.97 14.93
N GLU A 157 -8.54 -1.26 14.30
CA GLU A 157 -9.97 -1.40 14.58
C GLU A 157 -10.50 -2.82 14.29
N MET A 158 -9.97 -3.47 13.26
CA MET A 158 -10.31 -4.86 12.95
C MET A 158 -9.83 -5.84 14.03
N ASP A 159 -8.64 -5.62 14.59
CA ASP A 159 -8.09 -6.44 15.67
C ASP A 159 -8.89 -6.26 16.97
N GLU A 160 -9.24 -5.02 17.31
CA GLU A 160 -10.09 -4.69 18.45
C GLU A 160 -11.50 -5.30 18.32
N LEU A 161 -12.10 -5.23 17.12
CA LEU A 161 -13.39 -5.88 16.86
C LEU A 161 -13.29 -7.40 17.02
N ALA A 162 -12.21 -8.02 16.53
CA ALA A 162 -12.01 -9.45 16.64
C ALA A 162 -11.82 -9.90 18.10
N GLU A 163 -11.11 -9.12 18.93
CA GLU A 163 -11.02 -9.32 20.38
C GLU A 163 -12.40 -9.25 21.04
N ALA A 164 -13.21 -8.23 20.71
CA ALA A 164 -14.55 -8.07 21.25
C ALA A 164 -15.50 -9.23 20.86
N GLU A 165 -15.46 -9.66 19.60
CA GLU A 165 -16.22 -10.82 19.11
C GLU A 165 -15.82 -12.11 19.83
N ARG A 166 -14.51 -12.35 20.04
CA ARG A 166 -14.01 -13.48 20.84
C ARG A 166 -14.50 -13.41 22.29
N GLY A 167 -14.52 -12.22 22.89
CA GLY A 167 -15.04 -11.99 24.24
C GLY A 167 -16.52 -12.34 24.35
N LEU A 168 -17.35 -11.84 23.43
CA LEU A 168 -18.78 -12.16 23.37
C LEU A 168 -19.04 -13.65 23.15
N GLY A 169 -18.28 -14.30 22.27
CA GLY A 169 -18.39 -15.73 22.02
C GLY A 169 -18.14 -16.58 23.27
N LYS A 170 -17.18 -16.17 24.12
CA LYS A 170 -16.92 -16.85 25.41
C LYS A 170 -18.08 -16.67 26.38
N VAL A 171 -18.68 -15.49 26.46
CA VAL A 171 -19.83 -15.24 27.35
C VAL A 171 -21.05 -16.04 26.91
N LEU A 172 -21.38 -16.01 25.61
CA LEU A 172 -22.52 -16.74 25.06
C LEU A 172 -22.32 -18.26 25.03
N GLY A 173 -21.08 -18.73 24.93
CA GLY A 173 -20.74 -20.15 25.02
C GLY A 173 -20.62 -20.67 26.46
N ALA A 174 -20.59 -19.80 27.47
CA ALA A 174 -20.59 -20.16 28.89
C ALA A 174 -22.00 -20.24 29.50
N GLU A 175 -23.04 -19.94 28.72
CA GLU A 175 -24.46 -20.01 29.11
C GLU A 175 -25.15 -21.34 28.69
N VAL A 176 -24.37 -22.36 28.32
CA VAL A 176 -24.80 -23.75 28.06
C VAL A 176 -24.00 -24.70 28.94
#